data_AF-A0A431HJT7-F1
#
_entry.id   AF-A0A431HJT7-F1
#
_cell.length_a   1.000
_cell.length_b   1.000
_cell.length_c   1.000
_cell.angle_alpha   90.00
_cell.angle_beta   90.00
_cell.angle_gamma   90.00
#
_symmetry.space_group_name_H-M   'P 1'
#
loop_
_entity.id
_entity.type
_entity.pdbx_description
1 polymer ?
#
loop_
_entity_poly.entity_id
_entity_poly.type
_entity_poly.pdbx_seq_one_letter_code
_entity_poly.pdbx_strand_id
1 'polypeptide(L)'
;MPSRRSTSHRKLIFLIAGAVIVLSVTGWFLLKDKKNSDAAQTTPQTQNGTTCDDIYSTTYQSVEMHEMGRSVTLEESQGYWKIVFTNSDYIWTHSDMVTRGTFTCKDGVITAKDAGGGDFEARFDTESGELIWGSERYIKEKQ
;
A
#
# COMPACT_ATOMS: atom_id res chain seq x y z
N MET A 1 -8.17 -44.94 21.74
CA MET A 1 -6.95 -44.47 22.43
C MET A 1 -6.83 -42.95 22.23
N PRO A 2 -6.93 -42.11 23.28
CA PRO A 2 -6.78 -40.66 23.15
C PRO A 2 -5.39 -40.21 23.65
N SER A 3 -4.61 -39.50 22.84
CA SER A 3 -3.34 -38.83 23.22
C SER A 3 -2.83 -38.08 21.98
N ARG A 4 -2.44 -36.80 21.94
CA ARG A 4 -2.19 -35.74 22.91
C ARG A 4 -2.22 -34.41 22.13
N ARG A 5 -2.75 -33.34 22.73
CA ARG A 5 -2.56 -31.95 22.28
C ARG A 5 -1.09 -31.53 22.46
N SER A 6 -0.57 -30.72 21.55
CA SER A 6 0.64 -29.92 21.78
C SER A 6 0.50 -28.55 21.12
N THR A 7 -0.02 -27.60 21.89
CA THR A 7 0.02 -26.16 21.62
C THR A 7 1.34 -25.61 22.17
N SER A 8 2.23 -25.15 21.28
CA SER A 8 3.43 -24.40 21.68
C SER A 8 3.27 -22.94 21.28
N HIS A 9 2.81 -22.13 22.24
CA HIS A 9 2.91 -20.68 22.17
C HIS A 9 4.38 -20.25 22.32
N ARG A 10 4.89 -19.45 21.39
CA ARG A 10 6.08 -18.62 21.61
C ARG A 10 5.69 -17.15 21.47
N LYS A 11 5.43 -16.52 22.61
CA LYS A 11 5.41 -15.07 22.76
C LYS A 11 6.86 -14.59 22.74
N LEU A 12 7.23 -13.81 21.74
CA LEU A 12 8.52 -13.12 21.71
C LEU A 12 8.24 -11.65 22.08
N ILE A 13 8.59 -11.30 23.32
CA ILE A 13 8.56 -9.94 23.83
C ILE A 13 9.97 -9.38 23.60
N PHE A 14 10.11 -8.38 22.73
CA PHE A 14 11.33 -7.58 22.66
C PHE A 14 11.08 -6.26 23.39
N LEU A 15 11.62 -6.18 24.60
CA LEU A 15 11.85 -4.92 25.32
C LEU A 15 13.18 -4.35 24.81
N ILE A 16 13.13 -3.28 24.04
CA ILE A 16 14.32 -2.45 23.78
C ILE A 16 14.27 -1.27 24.74
N ALA A 17 15.15 -1.34 25.73
CA ALA A 17 15.46 -0.27 26.66
C ALA A 17 16.67 0.52 26.14
N GLY A 18 16.65 1.84 26.36
CA GLY A 18 17.82 2.73 26.22
C GLY A 18 17.84 3.50 24.90
N ALA A 19 18.17 4.78 24.85
CA ALA A 19 18.86 5.62 25.83
C ALA A 19 18.40 7.09 25.68
N VAL A 20 18.19 7.74 26.81
CA VAL A 20 17.99 9.20 26.90
C VAL A 20 19.37 9.84 26.91
N ILE A 21 19.71 10.60 25.87
CA ILE A 21 20.88 11.48 25.86
C ILE A 21 20.38 12.92 26.00
N VAL A 22 20.51 13.45 27.21
CA VAL A 22 20.43 14.89 27.47
C VAL A 22 21.84 15.44 27.35
N LEU A 23 22.12 16.20 26.30
CA LEU A 23 23.29 17.06 26.22
C LEU A 23 22.81 18.50 26.12
N SER A 24 22.80 19.15 27.28
CA SER A 24 22.75 20.60 27.41
C SER A 24 24.07 21.19 26.93
N VAL A 25 24.04 21.98 25.86
CA VAL A 25 25.10 22.94 25.56
C VAL A 25 24.46 24.32 25.50
N THR A 26 24.59 25.04 26.60
CA THR A 26 24.37 26.49 26.67
C THR A 26 25.47 27.18 25.87
N GLY A 27 25.13 27.63 24.67
CA GLY A 27 25.95 28.55 23.88
C GLY A 27 25.23 29.87 23.70
N TRP A 28 25.65 30.89 24.44
CA TRP A 28 25.28 32.28 24.18
C TRP A 28 25.99 32.73 22.89
N PHE A 29 25.24 32.84 21.79
CA PHE A 29 25.64 33.64 20.65
C PHE A 29 24.55 34.69 20.38
N LEU A 30 24.84 35.91 20.79
CA LEU A 30 24.15 37.13 20.42
C LEU A 30 24.59 37.50 19.00
N LEU A 31 23.79 37.13 18.00
CA LEU A 31 23.86 37.72 16.67
C LEU A 31 22.55 38.46 16.39
N LYS A 32 22.65 39.79 16.41
CA LYS A 32 21.59 40.71 15.98
C LYS A 32 21.53 40.65 14.45
N ASP A 33 20.72 39.75 13.93
CA ASP A 33 20.27 39.83 12.55
C ASP A 33 18.78 40.19 12.50
N LYS A 34 18.55 41.26 11.75
CA LYS A 34 17.29 41.88 11.42
C LYS A 34 16.37 40.83 10.78
N LYS A 35 15.50 40.19 11.57
CA LYS A 35 14.44 39.32 11.05
C LYS A 35 13.47 40.20 10.26
N ASN A 36 13.64 40.24 8.94
CA ASN A 36 12.51 40.28 8.04
C ASN A 36 11.59 39.14 8.46
N SER A 37 10.39 39.50 8.92
CA SER A 37 9.29 38.56 9.10
C SER A 37 8.78 38.17 7.71
N ASP A 38 9.59 37.45 6.95
CA ASP A 38 9.06 36.54 5.96
C ASP A 38 8.52 35.37 6.76
N ALA A 39 7.28 35.57 7.23
CA ALA A 39 6.41 34.45 7.54
C ALA A 39 6.40 33.61 6.27
N ALA A 40 7.19 32.53 6.27
CA ALA A 40 6.97 31.44 5.35
C ALA A 40 5.53 31.00 5.62
N GLN A 41 4.64 31.54 4.79
CA GLN A 41 3.27 31.11 4.66
C GLN A 41 3.41 29.63 4.34
N THR A 42 3.32 28.79 5.36
CA THR A 42 2.95 27.39 5.19
C THR A 42 1.53 27.47 4.69
N THR A 43 1.40 27.68 3.37
CA THR A 43 0.15 27.51 2.66
C THR A 43 -0.34 26.14 3.10
N PRO A 44 -1.55 26.02 3.69
CA PRO A 44 -2.16 24.72 3.80
C PRO A 44 -2.19 24.19 2.38
N GLN A 45 -1.35 23.18 2.09
CA GLN A 45 -1.46 22.48 0.83
C GLN A 45 -2.87 21.90 0.84
N THR A 46 -3.72 22.50 0.02
CA THR A 46 -4.97 21.93 -0.43
C THR A 46 -4.63 20.64 -1.18
N GLN A 47 -4.31 19.59 -0.44
CA GLN A 47 -4.36 18.21 -0.91
C GLN A 47 -5.82 17.76 -0.79
N ASN A 48 -6.70 18.44 -1.53
CA ASN A 48 -8.12 18.08 -1.62
C ASN A 48 -8.40 17.29 -2.91
N GLY A 49 -7.51 16.36 -3.23
CA GLY A 49 -7.90 15.09 -3.81
C GLY A 49 -7.58 14.06 -2.74
N THR A 50 -8.59 13.36 -2.22
CA THR A 50 -8.30 12.30 -1.27
C THR A 50 -7.47 11.24 -1.99
N THR A 51 -6.49 10.62 -1.33
CA THR A 51 -5.64 9.53 -1.83
C THR A 51 -6.42 8.44 -2.62
N CYS A 52 -7.72 8.33 -2.34
CA CYS A 52 -8.62 7.37 -2.95
C CYS A 52 -9.25 7.82 -4.27
N ASP A 53 -9.33 9.12 -4.55
CA ASP A 53 -9.94 9.65 -5.78
C ASP A 53 -9.18 9.17 -7.04
N ASP A 54 -7.86 8.98 -6.92
CA ASP A 54 -6.99 8.51 -8.00
C ASP A 54 -7.19 7.02 -8.35
N ILE A 55 -7.73 6.24 -7.41
CA ILE A 55 -7.97 4.81 -7.59
C ILE A 55 -9.22 4.57 -8.42
N TYR A 56 -10.26 5.37 -8.22
CA TYR A 56 -11.55 5.16 -8.86
C TYR A 56 -11.44 5.26 -10.39
N SER A 57 -12.04 4.30 -11.09
CA SER A 57 -12.07 4.24 -12.56
C SER A 57 -10.68 4.15 -13.21
N THR A 58 -9.70 3.60 -12.48
CA THR A 58 -8.33 3.40 -12.95
C THR A 58 -8.01 1.93 -13.16
N THR A 59 -7.18 1.65 -14.17
CA THR A 59 -6.55 0.34 -14.38
C THR A 59 -5.11 0.38 -13.91
N TYR A 60 -4.71 -0.64 -13.17
CA TYR A 60 -3.36 -0.88 -12.69
C TYR A 60 -2.83 -2.19 -13.27
N GLN A 61 -1.53 -2.21 -13.57
CA GLN A 61 -0.82 -3.36 -14.12
C GLN A 61 0.38 -3.68 -13.22
N SER A 62 0.67 -4.97 -13.01
CA SER A 62 1.82 -5.39 -12.20
C SER A 62 3.12 -4.83 -12.78
N VAL A 63 4.07 -4.51 -11.90
CA VAL A 63 5.42 -4.05 -12.31
C VAL A 63 6.21 -5.21 -12.92
N GLU A 64 6.04 -6.40 -12.36
CA GLU A 64 6.72 -7.62 -12.81
C GLU A 64 5.79 -8.49 -13.67
N MET A 65 6.39 -9.31 -14.52
CA MET A 65 5.68 -10.36 -15.23
C MET A 65 5.51 -11.56 -14.30
N HIS A 66 4.32 -12.16 -14.36
CA HIS A 66 3.94 -13.32 -13.57
C HIS A 66 3.40 -14.42 -14.48
N GLU A 67 3.27 -15.62 -13.92
CA GLU A 67 2.59 -16.73 -14.56
C GLU A 67 1.11 -16.38 -14.85
N MET A 68 0.62 -16.75 -16.04
CA MET A 68 -0.70 -16.43 -16.59
C MET A 68 -1.50 -17.70 -16.97
N GLY A 69 -1.22 -18.82 -16.33
CA GLY A 69 -1.68 -20.13 -16.76
C GLY A 69 -0.84 -20.74 -17.89
N ARG A 70 -1.35 -21.86 -18.39
CA ARG A 70 -0.74 -22.59 -19.52
C ARG A 70 -1.21 -22.04 -20.86
N SER A 71 -0.26 -21.87 -21.78
CA SER A 71 -0.54 -21.55 -23.17
C SER A 71 -1.16 -22.76 -23.91
N VAL A 72 -1.58 -22.53 -25.17
CA VAL A 72 -1.98 -23.61 -26.09
C VAL A 72 -0.85 -24.59 -26.41
N THR A 73 0.42 -24.20 -26.20
CA THR A 73 1.60 -25.06 -26.34
C THR A 73 1.92 -25.84 -25.06
N LEU A 74 1.09 -25.71 -24.00
CA LEU A 74 1.28 -26.27 -22.67
C LEU A 74 2.50 -25.72 -21.91
N GLU A 75 3.12 -24.66 -22.42
CA GLU A 75 4.19 -23.92 -21.74
C GLU A 75 3.57 -22.89 -20.78
N GLU A 76 4.30 -22.57 -19.71
CA GLU A 76 3.90 -21.50 -18.80
C GLU A 76 3.90 -20.17 -19.55
N SER A 77 2.75 -19.52 -19.61
CA SER A 77 2.64 -18.19 -20.18
C SER A 77 3.03 -17.16 -19.12
N GLN A 78 3.76 -16.14 -19.53
CA GLN A 78 4.10 -15.00 -18.69
C GLN A 78 3.35 -13.77 -19.18
N GLY A 79 2.86 -12.96 -18.26
CA GLY A 79 2.17 -11.72 -18.57
C GLY A 79 2.03 -10.86 -17.32
N TYR A 80 1.40 -9.69 -17.49
CA TYR A 80 1.20 -8.79 -16.38
C TYR A 80 -0.18 -8.98 -15.79
N TRP A 81 -0.25 -9.10 -14.47
CA TRP A 81 -1.51 -9.10 -13.75
C TRP A 81 -2.14 -7.70 -13.82
N LYS A 82 -3.47 -7.64 -13.79
CA LYS A 82 -4.21 -6.38 -13.95
C LYS A 82 -5.31 -6.24 -12.91
N ILE A 83 -5.43 -5.04 -12.35
CA ILE A 83 -6.52 -4.67 -11.44
C ILE A 83 -7.25 -3.48 -12.04
N VAL A 84 -8.55 -3.60 -12.22
CA VAL A 84 -9.43 -2.53 -12.70
C VAL A 84 -10.36 -2.15 -11.57
N PHE A 85 -10.37 -0.88 -11.20
CA PHE A 85 -11.35 -0.32 -10.27
C PHE A 85 -12.42 0.42 -11.06
N THR A 86 -13.69 0.26 -10.68
CA THR A 86 -14.81 0.96 -11.30
C THR A 86 -15.86 1.24 -10.23
N ASN A 87 -16.04 2.51 -9.87
CA ASN A 87 -16.86 2.90 -8.72
C ASN A 87 -16.42 2.13 -7.46
N SER A 88 -17.32 1.42 -6.78
CA SER A 88 -17.02 0.59 -5.61
C SER A 88 -16.62 -0.85 -5.93
N ASP A 89 -16.48 -1.19 -7.22
CA ASP A 89 -16.18 -2.55 -7.67
C ASP A 89 -14.74 -2.67 -8.19
N TYR A 90 -14.19 -3.88 -8.12
CA TYR A 90 -12.90 -4.20 -8.73
C TYR A 90 -12.94 -5.53 -9.49
N ILE A 91 -12.06 -5.64 -10.48
CA ILE A 91 -11.76 -6.87 -11.20
C ILE A 91 -10.24 -7.06 -11.15
N TRP A 92 -9.79 -8.21 -10.66
CA TRP A 92 -8.39 -8.61 -10.63
C TRP A 92 -8.17 -9.84 -11.50
N THR A 93 -7.41 -9.66 -12.57
CA THR A 93 -6.99 -10.75 -13.48
C THR A 93 -5.56 -11.15 -13.09
N HIS A 94 -5.40 -12.39 -12.64
CA HIS A 94 -4.12 -12.99 -12.22
C HIS A 94 -4.08 -14.47 -12.59
N SER A 95 -2.93 -14.97 -13.01
CA SER A 95 -2.78 -16.34 -13.51
C SER A 95 -3.87 -16.69 -14.54
N ASP A 96 -4.57 -17.81 -14.35
CA ASP A 96 -5.73 -18.26 -15.12
C ASP A 96 -7.08 -17.88 -14.47
N MET A 97 -7.06 -16.95 -13.51
CA MET A 97 -8.20 -16.57 -12.69
C MET A 97 -8.63 -15.12 -12.89
N VAL A 98 -9.93 -14.89 -12.71
CA VAL A 98 -10.52 -13.55 -12.61
C VAL A 98 -11.27 -13.47 -11.30
N THR A 99 -10.79 -12.61 -10.41
CA THR A 99 -11.43 -12.30 -9.14
C THR A 99 -12.23 -11.02 -9.29
N ARG A 100 -13.44 -10.97 -8.73
CA ARG A 100 -14.29 -9.79 -8.70
C ARG A 100 -14.80 -9.55 -7.30
N GLY A 101 -15.05 -8.28 -6.99
CA GLY A 101 -15.54 -7.92 -5.68
C GLY A 101 -15.81 -6.44 -5.55
N THR A 102 -16.07 -6.04 -4.30
CA THR A 102 -16.23 -4.64 -3.91
C THR A 102 -15.01 -4.18 -3.15
N PHE A 103 -14.70 -2.89 -3.20
CA PHE A 103 -13.66 -2.30 -2.37
C PHE A 103 -14.12 -1.00 -1.74
N THR A 104 -13.46 -0.64 -0.64
CA THR A 104 -13.52 0.70 -0.05
C THR A 104 -12.10 1.21 0.09
N CYS A 105 -11.87 2.49 -0.18
CA CYS A 105 -10.60 3.13 0.09
C CYS A 105 -10.78 4.22 1.14
N LYS A 106 -9.86 4.25 2.10
CA LYS A 106 -9.76 5.31 3.11
C LYS A 106 -8.30 5.57 3.43
N ASP A 107 -7.87 6.84 3.32
CA ASP A 107 -6.51 7.27 3.67
C ASP A 107 -5.42 6.42 2.97
N GLY A 108 -5.65 6.03 1.71
CA GLY A 108 -4.74 5.18 0.93
C GLY A 108 -4.77 3.70 1.26
N VAL A 109 -5.55 3.27 2.25
CA VAL A 109 -5.78 1.87 2.56
C VAL A 109 -7.02 1.40 1.84
N ILE A 110 -6.87 0.35 1.03
CA ILE A 110 -7.94 -0.30 0.29
C ILE A 110 -8.31 -1.58 1.03
N THR A 111 -9.58 -1.73 1.36
CA THR A 111 -10.16 -2.98 1.86
C THR A 111 -11.06 -3.55 0.77
N ALA A 112 -10.69 -4.69 0.23
CA ALA A 112 -11.41 -5.37 -0.83
C ALA A 112 -12.07 -6.66 -0.32
N LYS A 113 -13.27 -6.94 -0.80
CA LYS A 113 -14.03 -8.15 -0.52
C LYS A 113 -14.35 -8.84 -1.82
N ASP A 114 -13.84 -10.05 -2.02
CA ASP A 114 -14.20 -10.83 -3.19
C ASP A 114 -15.63 -11.40 -3.06
N ALA A 115 -16.20 -11.82 -4.19
CA ALA A 115 -17.50 -12.47 -4.21
C ALA A 115 -17.51 -13.87 -3.55
N GLY A 116 -16.35 -14.46 -3.29
CA GLY A 116 -16.16 -15.76 -2.64
C GLY A 116 -16.05 -15.69 -1.10
N GLY A 117 -16.06 -14.49 -0.52
CA GLY A 117 -15.93 -14.25 0.93
C GLY A 117 -14.49 -14.04 1.44
N GLY A 118 -13.51 -13.91 0.56
CA GLY A 118 -12.14 -13.48 0.88
C GLY A 118 -12.05 -11.97 1.09
N ASP A 119 -11.31 -11.57 2.11
CA ASP A 119 -10.99 -10.18 2.41
C ASP A 119 -9.50 -9.91 2.11
N PHE A 120 -9.21 -8.78 1.46
CA PHE A 120 -7.85 -8.36 1.10
C PHE A 120 -7.61 -6.91 1.56
N GLU A 121 -6.40 -6.65 2.04
CA GLU A 121 -5.90 -5.28 2.27
C GLU A 121 -4.88 -4.96 1.17
N ALA A 122 -5.02 -3.77 0.60
CA ALA A 122 -4.07 -3.18 -0.34
C ALA A 122 -3.75 -1.74 0.08
N ARG A 123 -2.64 -1.20 -0.42
CA ARG A 123 -2.18 0.16 -0.09
C ARG A 123 -1.83 0.93 -1.35
N PHE A 124 -2.29 2.16 -1.43
CA PHE A 124 -1.94 3.08 -2.50
C PHE A 124 -1.00 4.15 -1.96
N ASP A 125 0.16 4.27 -2.59
CA ASP A 125 1.13 5.30 -2.32
C ASP A 125 0.94 6.45 -3.31
N THR A 126 0.43 7.58 -2.83
CA THR A 126 0.23 8.78 -3.65
C THR A 126 1.51 9.45 -4.11
N GLU A 127 2.64 9.23 -3.43
CA GLU A 127 3.90 9.84 -3.81
C GLU A 127 4.48 9.16 -5.06
N SER A 128 4.48 7.82 -5.07
CA SER A 128 4.96 7.02 -6.19
C SER A 128 3.91 6.72 -7.25
N GLY A 129 2.61 6.83 -6.90
CA GLY A 129 1.50 6.38 -7.74
C GLY A 129 1.38 4.86 -7.81
N GLU A 130 1.99 4.14 -6.86
CA GLU A 130 2.02 2.68 -6.84
C GLU A 130 0.90 2.10 -5.97
N LEU A 131 0.33 1.00 -6.46
CA LEU A 131 -0.61 0.17 -5.73
C LEU A 131 0.10 -1.11 -5.28
N ILE A 132 0.08 -1.36 -3.97
CA ILE A 132 0.55 -2.60 -3.35
C ILE A 132 -0.66 -3.48 -3.07
N TRP A 133 -0.81 -4.58 -3.80
CA TRP A 133 -1.92 -5.52 -3.66
C TRP A 133 -1.38 -6.91 -3.29
N GLY A 134 -1.58 -7.31 -2.03
CA GLY A 134 -0.89 -8.47 -1.48
C GLY A 134 0.62 -8.22 -1.35
N SER A 135 1.44 -9.08 -1.97
CA SER A 135 2.89 -8.89 -2.09
C SER A 135 3.31 -8.14 -3.35
N GLU A 136 2.39 -7.90 -4.28
CA GLU A 136 2.72 -7.44 -5.62
C GLU A 136 2.55 -5.93 -5.78
N ARG A 137 3.42 -5.35 -6.61
CA ARG A 137 3.44 -3.92 -6.95
C ARG A 137 2.76 -3.71 -8.29
N TYR A 138 1.95 -2.66 -8.38
CA TYR A 138 1.26 -2.27 -9.59
C TYR A 138 1.41 -0.78 -9.86
N ILE A 139 1.43 -0.43 -11.15
CA ILE A 139 1.48 0.95 -11.66
C ILE A 139 0.26 1.22 -12.52
N LYS A 140 -0.17 2.49 -12.55
CA LYS A 140 -1.29 2.93 -13.40
C LYS A 140 -0.98 2.66 -14.88
N GLU A 141 -1.86 1.94 -15.56
CA GLU A 141 -1.73 1.68 -17.00
C GLU A 141 -1.95 3.01 -17.75
N LYS A 142 -1.04 3.33 -18.69
CA LYS A 142 -1.19 4.52 -19.54
C LYS A 142 -2.34 4.25 -20.52
N GLN A 143 -3.41 5.03 -20.41
CA GLN A 143 -4.50 5.05 -21.40
C GLN A 143 -4.07 5.71 -22.71
#